data_AF-A0A813KEF9-F1
#
_entry.id   AF-A0A813KEF9-F1
#
_cell.length_a   1.000
_cell.length_b   1.000
_cell.length_c   1.000
_cell.angle_alpha   90.00
_cell.angle_beta   90.00
_cell.angle_gamma   90.00
#
_symmetry.space_group_name_H-M   'P 1'
#
loop_
_entity.id
_entity.type
_entity.pdbx_description
1 polymer ?
#
loop_
_entity_poly.entity_id
_entity_poly.type
_entity_poly.pdbx_seq_one_letter_code
_entity_poly.pdbx_strand_id
1 'polypeptide(L)'
;MAALRLALPLGATALVAFVASLRRLLRSLSGLQRLLGLTEVKLSSLRFATPNLKVPENVRGVWWIDGGPGVITVDLNLLLPAGSSSSFYAQDVIPDYQTVSSNLPGLQLFLFAIALCVRSHVVVDSDGPQVSWSLLRGCVPLPVKSPSRRLGEHSVQRSIVNSSSGKVLASYPAFRIVDATGQRTIHFQEMIDKVGDVALVKQSAAVHQSLVMDLRQHQGCNASGVLRSLL
;
A
#
# COMPACT_ATOMS: atom_id res chain seq x y z
N MET A 1 -27.69 27.27 -40.44
CA MET A 1 -27.24 27.31 -39.03
C MET A 1 -28.37 26.88 -38.09
N ALA A 2 -28.63 25.58 -37.93
CA ALA A 2 -29.70 25.10 -37.02
C ALA A 2 -29.40 23.78 -36.29
N ALA A 3 -28.21 23.18 -36.46
CA ALA A 3 -27.87 21.90 -35.83
C ALA A 3 -27.02 22.02 -34.54
N LEU A 4 -26.61 23.23 -34.13
CA LEU A 4 -25.67 23.44 -33.02
C LEU A 4 -26.32 23.95 -31.72
N ARG A 5 -27.63 23.76 -31.52
CA ARG A 5 -28.34 24.22 -30.31
C ARG A 5 -29.01 23.12 -29.49
N LEU A 6 -28.91 21.84 -29.89
CA LEU A 6 -29.56 20.73 -29.18
C LEU A 6 -28.62 19.84 -28.34
N ALA A 7 -27.30 20.09 -28.35
CA ALA A 7 -26.33 19.24 -27.64
C ALA A 7 -25.96 19.70 -26.21
N LEU A 8 -26.39 20.89 -25.77
CA LEU A 8 -26.02 21.46 -24.46
C LEU A 8 -26.83 20.96 -23.23
N PRO A 9 -28.14 20.65 -23.29
CA PRO A 9 -28.88 20.27 -22.08
C PRO A 9 -28.65 18.81 -21.63
N LEU A 10 -28.15 17.95 -22.53
CA LEU A 10 -27.82 16.54 -22.22
C LEU A 10 -26.51 16.41 -21.42
N GLY A 11 -25.56 17.33 -21.61
CA GLY A 11 -24.28 17.31 -20.88
C GLY A 11 -24.43 17.75 -19.41
N ALA A 12 -25.24 18.76 -19.13
CA ALA A 12 -25.44 19.28 -17.77
C ALA A 12 -26.23 18.31 -16.88
N THR A 13 -27.28 17.68 -17.42
CA THR A 13 -28.09 16.68 -16.69
C THR A 13 -27.29 15.40 -16.44
N ALA A 14 -26.52 14.92 -17.42
CA ALA A 14 -25.61 13.80 -17.25
C ALA A 14 -24.52 14.11 -16.20
N LEU A 15 -23.95 15.32 -16.21
CA LEU A 15 -22.95 15.74 -15.23
C LEU A 15 -23.53 15.82 -13.82
N VAL A 16 -24.73 16.39 -13.64
CA VAL A 16 -25.39 16.47 -12.33
C VAL A 16 -25.74 15.07 -11.81
N ALA A 17 -26.27 14.19 -12.66
CA ALA A 17 -26.56 12.80 -12.29
C ALA A 17 -25.28 12.02 -11.95
N PHE A 18 -24.19 12.27 -12.68
CA PHE A 18 -22.87 11.69 -12.41
C PHE A 18 -22.31 12.18 -11.07
N VAL A 19 -22.37 13.48 -10.79
CA VAL A 19 -21.91 14.07 -9.51
C VAL A 19 -22.76 13.57 -8.35
N ALA A 20 -24.08 13.48 -8.50
CA ALA A 20 -24.97 12.93 -7.48
C ALA A 20 -24.69 11.44 -7.21
N SER A 21 -24.46 10.65 -8.26
CA SER A 21 -24.10 9.23 -8.16
C SER A 21 -22.74 9.05 -7.50
N LEU A 22 -21.75 9.86 -7.87
CA LEU A 22 -20.42 9.86 -7.27
C LEU A 22 -20.49 10.25 -5.79
N ARG A 23 -21.26 11.28 -5.43
CA ARG A 23 -21.49 11.66 -4.02
C ARG A 23 -22.16 10.54 -3.22
N ARG A 24 -23.14 9.83 -3.82
CA ARG A 24 -23.81 8.70 -3.19
C ARG A 24 -22.83 7.53 -2.98
N LEU A 25 -21.99 7.26 -3.97
CA LEU A 25 -20.95 6.24 -3.92
C LEU A 25 -19.92 6.54 -2.83
N LEU A 26 -19.45 7.79 -2.74
CA LEU A 26 -18.51 8.26 -1.70
C LEU A 26 -19.07 8.23 -0.27
N ARG A 27 -20.39 8.08 -0.11
CA ARG A 27 -21.07 7.95 1.19
C ARG A 27 -21.41 6.51 1.56
N SER A 28 -21.17 5.55 0.67
CA SER A 28 -21.52 4.15 0.86
C SER A 28 -20.26 3.31 1.04
N LEU A 29 -20.14 2.64 2.19
CA LEU A 29 -19.05 1.70 2.45
C LEU A 29 -19.00 0.59 1.39
N SER A 30 -20.14 -0.07 1.17
CA SER A 30 -20.27 -1.15 0.18
C SER A 30 -20.08 -0.65 -1.26
N GLY A 31 -20.52 0.58 -1.55
CA GLY A 31 -20.27 1.24 -2.83
C GLY A 31 -18.78 1.45 -3.08
N LEU A 32 -18.04 1.98 -2.10
CA LEU A 32 -16.60 2.16 -2.19
C LEU A 32 -15.84 0.85 -2.28
N GLN A 33 -16.20 -0.16 -1.48
CA GLN A 33 -15.60 -1.49 -1.56
C GLN A 33 -15.71 -2.06 -2.98
N ARG A 34 -16.91 -2.02 -3.58
CA ARG A 34 -17.13 -2.49 -4.96
C ARG A 34 -16.35 -1.68 -5.98
N LEU A 35 -16.35 -0.34 -5.87
CA LEU A 35 -15.60 0.53 -6.77
C LEU A 35 -14.09 0.20 -6.74
N LEU A 36 -13.56 -0.08 -5.55
CA LEU A 36 -12.15 -0.36 -5.33
C LEU A 36 -11.78 -1.83 -5.57
N GLY A 37 -12.77 -2.70 -5.84
CA GLY A 37 -12.58 -4.14 -5.98
C GLY A 37 -12.11 -4.81 -4.68
N LEU A 38 -12.54 -4.29 -3.53
CA LEU A 38 -12.18 -4.81 -2.21
C LEU A 38 -13.17 -5.89 -1.77
N THR A 39 -12.62 -6.94 -1.18
CA THR A 39 -13.38 -8.09 -0.66
C THR A 39 -12.99 -8.32 0.79
N GLU A 40 -13.96 -8.71 1.61
CA GLU A 40 -13.71 -9.11 2.98
C GLU A 40 -13.14 -10.52 3.02
N VAL A 41 -12.07 -10.70 3.78
CA VAL A 41 -11.40 -11.98 3.99
C VAL A 41 -11.05 -12.16 5.46
N LYS A 42 -11.09 -13.40 5.94
CA LYS A 42 -10.64 -13.70 7.29
C LYS A 42 -9.12 -13.60 7.37
N LEU A 43 -8.60 -12.80 8.29
CA LEU A 43 -7.17 -12.64 8.57
C LEU A 43 -6.51 -13.99 8.88
N SER A 44 -7.19 -14.87 9.61
CA SER A 44 -6.71 -16.22 9.92
C SER A 44 -6.52 -17.10 8.68
N SER A 45 -7.22 -16.81 7.58
CA SER A 45 -7.12 -17.54 6.30
C SER A 45 -6.15 -16.91 5.31
N LEU A 46 -5.68 -15.69 5.58
CA LEU A 46 -4.76 -14.99 4.71
C LEU A 46 -3.42 -15.70 4.63
N ARG A 47 -2.98 -15.94 3.40
CA ARG A 47 -1.63 -16.37 3.09
C ARG A 47 -0.80 -15.12 2.88
N PHE A 48 0.25 -14.96 3.68
CA PHE A 48 1.19 -13.85 3.55
C PHE A 48 2.13 -14.07 2.37
N ALA A 49 2.59 -12.97 1.78
CA ALA A 49 3.58 -13.03 0.72
C ALA A 49 4.85 -13.74 1.20
N THR A 50 5.48 -14.50 0.29
CA THR A 50 6.78 -15.10 0.57
C THR A 50 7.79 -14.01 0.93
N PRO A 51 8.62 -14.19 1.97
CA PRO A 51 9.57 -13.17 2.38
C PRO A 51 10.52 -12.75 1.26
N ASN A 52 10.60 -11.44 0.97
CA ASN A 52 11.58 -10.91 0.04
C ASN A 52 12.94 -10.84 0.70
N LEU A 53 13.84 -11.75 0.29
CA LEU A 53 15.19 -11.86 0.85
C LEU A 53 16.09 -10.65 0.56
N LYS A 54 15.70 -9.76 -0.36
CA LYS A 54 16.41 -8.49 -0.60
C LYS A 54 16.16 -7.47 0.51
N VAL A 55 15.05 -7.60 1.25
CA VAL A 55 14.75 -6.73 2.39
C VAL A 55 15.52 -7.21 3.60
N PRO A 56 16.22 -6.34 4.35
CA PRO A 56 16.95 -6.73 5.56
C PRO A 56 16.05 -7.47 6.56
N GLU A 57 16.54 -8.59 7.09
CA GLU A 57 15.80 -9.48 7.98
C GLU A 57 15.21 -8.76 9.21
N ASN A 58 15.97 -7.79 9.72
CA ASN A 58 15.65 -7.00 10.88
C ASN A 58 14.40 -6.10 10.68
N VAL A 59 13.95 -5.88 9.44
CA VAL A 59 12.70 -5.15 9.12
C VAL A 59 11.70 -5.94 8.29
N ARG A 60 12.12 -7.03 7.63
CA ARG A 60 11.28 -7.93 6.83
C ARG A 60 10.07 -8.46 7.63
N GLY A 61 8.98 -8.81 6.95
CA GLY A 61 7.74 -9.32 7.56
C GLY A 61 6.56 -8.35 7.41
N VAL A 62 5.46 -8.69 8.08
CA VAL A 62 4.24 -7.88 8.09
C VAL A 62 4.08 -7.20 9.44
N TRP A 63 3.83 -5.89 9.40
CA TRP A 63 3.73 -5.04 10.58
C TRP A 63 2.32 -4.48 10.72
N TRP A 64 1.71 -4.66 11.87
CA TRP A 64 0.49 -3.98 12.27
C TRP A 64 0.84 -2.65 12.95
N ILE A 65 0.23 -1.55 12.48
CA ILE A 65 0.35 -0.24 13.13
C ILE A 65 -0.85 -0.05 14.05
N ASP A 66 -0.58 0.07 15.34
CA ASP A 66 -1.61 0.26 16.36
C ASP A 66 -1.97 1.75 16.49
N GLY A 67 -2.72 2.24 15.50
CA GLY A 67 -3.17 3.63 15.39
C GLY A 67 -4.59 3.91 15.89
N GLY A 68 -5.28 2.91 16.47
CA GLY A 68 -6.69 3.00 16.86
C GLY A 68 -7.60 2.01 16.12
N PRO A 69 -8.93 2.20 16.13
CA PRO A 69 -9.87 1.27 15.51
C PRO A 69 -9.68 1.12 13.99
N GLY A 70 -9.52 -0.12 13.54
CA GLY A 70 -9.32 -0.48 12.14
C GLY A 70 -7.95 -1.10 11.88
N VAL A 71 -7.88 -1.97 10.89
CA VAL A 71 -6.65 -2.68 10.55
C VAL A 71 -5.81 -1.79 9.64
N ILE A 72 -4.55 -1.50 10.01
CA ILE A 72 -3.53 -0.95 9.12
C ILE A 72 -2.31 -1.87 9.21
N THR A 73 -2.19 -2.82 8.29
CA THR A 73 -0.98 -3.62 8.13
C THR A 73 -0.11 -3.07 7.00
N VAL A 74 1.20 -3.01 7.24
CA VAL A 74 2.22 -2.72 6.23
C VAL A 74 3.02 -4.01 6.00
N ASP A 75 2.91 -4.57 4.80
CA ASP A 75 3.71 -5.72 4.40
C ASP A 75 5.05 -5.24 3.80
N LEU A 76 6.14 -5.44 4.54
CA LEU A 76 7.48 -5.10 4.07
C LEU A 76 8.13 -6.25 3.27
N ASN A 77 7.45 -7.39 3.08
CA ASN A 77 7.89 -8.43 2.15
C ASN A 77 7.62 -8.06 0.69
N LEU A 78 6.72 -7.12 0.40
CA LEU A 78 6.36 -6.73 -0.98
C LEU A 78 7.07 -5.47 -1.50
N LEU A 79 8.21 -5.14 -0.90
CA LEU A 79 9.04 -4.01 -1.30
C LEU A 79 9.80 -4.29 -2.60
N LEU A 80 9.81 -3.34 -3.53
CA LEU A 80 10.58 -3.38 -4.77
C LEU A 80 11.90 -2.60 -4.62
N PRO A 81 13.06 -3.10 -5.08
CA PRO A 81 14.32 -2.36 -4.98
C PRO A 81 14.27 -0.97 -5.64
N ALA A 82 14.84 0.05 -4.99
CA ALA A 82 14.89 1.44 -5.43
C ALA A 82 16.32 1.95 -5.67
N GLY A 83 17.08 1.23 -6.49
CA GLY A 83 18.41 1.66 -6.95
C GLY A 83 19.56 1.48 -5.94
N SER A 84 19.28 1.17 -4.67
CA SER A 84 20.29 0.78 -3.67
C SER A 84 19.86 -0.45 -2.87
N SER A 85 20.80 -1.06 -2.12
CA SER A 85 20.53 -2.24 -1.28
C SER A 85 19.66 -1.95 -0.05
N SER A 86 19.58 -0.70 0.36
CA SER A 86 18.82 -0.24 1.54
C SER A 86 17.59 0.60 1.19
N SER A 87 17.30 0.78 -0.10
CA SER A 87 16.19 1.61 -0.57
C SER A 87 15.20 0.78 -1.38
N PHE A 88 13.92 1.02 -1.12
CA PHE A 88 12.82 0.30 -1.75
C PHE A 88 11.64 1.21 -2.05
N TYR A 89 10.82 0.81 -3.01
CA TYR A 89 9.47 1.33 -3.22
C TYR A 89 8.47 0.38 -2.58
N ALA A 90 7.56 0.93 -1.79
CA ALA A 90 6.36 0.17 -1.47
C ALA A 90 5.46 0.14 -2.70
N GLN A 91 4.79 -0.99 -2.93
CA GLN A 91 3.67 -0.99 -3.84
C GLN A 91 2.47 -0.41 -3.07
N ASP A 92 2.11 0.84 -3.35
CA ASP A 92 1.07 1.55 -2.60
C ASP A 92 -0.36 1.12 -2.93
N VAL A 93 -0.51 0.34 -4.01
CA VAL A 93 -1.79 -0.21 -4.48
C VAL A 93 -1.56 -1.69 -4.82
N ILE A 94 -1.19 -2.50 -3.83
CA ILE A 94 -1.04 -3.94 -4.06
C ILE A 94 -2.43 -4.57 -4.11
N PRO A 95 -2.74 -5.35 -5.16
CA PRO A 95 -3.67 -6.44 -5.00
C PRO A 95 -3.29 -7.29 -3.78
N ASP A 96 -4.27 -7.71 -3.00
CA ASP A 96 -4.19 -8.68 -1.91
C ASP A 96 -3.67 -8.23 -0.54
N TYR A 97 -3.00 -7.08 -0.34
CA TYR A 97 -2.49 -6.80 1.02
C TYR A 97 -2.23 -5.32 1.40
N GLN A 98 -3.30 -4.52 1.42
CA GLN A 98 -3.36 -3.38 2.33
C GLN A 98 -4.73 -3.39 3.00
N THR A 99 -4.75 -3.80 4.26
CA THR A 99 -5.95 -3.66 5.07
C THR A 99 -6.11 -2.16 5.30
N VAL A 100 -7.02 -1.55 4.55
CA VAL A 100 -7.56 -0.25 4.88
C VAL A 100 -8.49 -0.49 6.06
N SER A 101 -8.62 0.48 6.97
CA SER A 101 -9.71 0.46 7.96
C SER A 101 -11.01 0.15 7.22
N SER A 102 -11.74 -0.90 7.65
CA SER A 102 -12.99 -1.37 7.02
C SER A 102 -14.16 -0.42 7.22
N ASN A 103 -13.88 0.86 7.48
CA ASN A 103 -14.82 1.93 7.71
C ASN A 103 -14.76 2.96 6.57
N LEU A 104 -15.80 3.80 6.49
CA LEU A 104 -15.94 4.77 5.42
C LEU A 104 -14.77 5.78 5.35
N PRO A 105 -14.29 6.36 6.48
CA PRO A 105 -13.15 7.28 6.44
C PRO A 105 -11.87 6.65 5.89
N GLY A 106 -11.57 5.40 6.26
CA GLY A 106 -10.42 4.66 5.74
C GLY A 106 -10.50 4.48 4.23
N LEU A 107 -11.64 4.00 3.72
CA LEU A 107 -11.85 3.82 2.28
C LEU A 107 -11.78 5.12 1.49
N GLN A 108 -12.29 6.22 2.04
CA GLN A 108 -12.16 7.54 1.42
C GLN A 108 -10.70 7.97 1.33
N LEU A 109 -9.93 7.81 2.42
CA LEU A 109 -8.50 8.12 2.43
C LEU A 109 -7.73 7.28 1.41
N PHE A 110 -8.05 5.99 1.30
CA PHE A 110 -7.44 5.11 0.30
C PHE A 110 -7.78 5.54 -1.15
N LEU A 111 -9.03 5.90 -1.42
CA LEU A 111 -9.43 6.43 -2.71
C LEU A 111 -8.69 7.74 -3.05
N PHE A 112 -8.52 8.63 -2.07
CA PHE A 112 -7.72 9.85 -2.24
C PHE A 112 -6.25 9.53 -2.53
N ALA A 113 -5.65 8.57 -1.82
CA ALA A 113 -4.27 8.16 -2.06
C ALA A 113 -4.06 7.62 -3.49
N ILE A 114 -5.01 6.82 -4.00
CA ILE A 114 -5.02 6.34 -5.38
C ILE A 114 -5.15 7.52 -6.35
N ALA A 115 -6.13 8.42 -6.14
CA ALA A 115 -6.38 9.55 -7.00
C ALA A 115 -5.17 10.50 -7.11
N LEU A 116 -4.47 10.70 -6.00
CA LEU A 116 -3.26 11.51 -5.94
C LEU A 116 -2.00 10.77 -6.41
N CYS A 117 -2.12 9.49 -6.78
CA CYS A 117 -1.01 8.62 -7.13
C CYS A 117 0.12 8.70 -6.09
N VAL A 118 -0.25 8.55 -4.81
CA VAL A 118 0.72 8.56 -3.71
C VAL A 118 1.74 7.45 -3.93
N ARG A 119 3.02 7.81 -3.80
CA ARG A 119 4.15 6.88 -3.86
C ARG A 119 4.92 6.90 -2.55
N SER A 120 5.10 5.74 -1.94
CA SER A 120 5.91 5.53 -0.75
C SER A 120 7.31 5.04 -1.13
N HIS A 121 8.29 5.69 -0.54
CA HIS A 121 9.70 5.34 -0.62
C HIS A 121 10.16 4.90 0.76
N VAL A 122 10.76 3.71 0.83
CA VAL A 122 11.17 3.06 2.08
C VAL A 122 12.68 2.98 2.10
N VAL A 123 13.30 3.65 3.07
CA VAL A 123 14.73 3.51 3.37
C VAL A 123 14.84 2.68 4.63
N VAL A 124 15.69 1.65 4.60
CA VAL A 124 15.94 0.79 5.76
C VAL A 124 17.28 1.16 6.37
N ASP A 125 17.25 1.55 7.64
CA ASP A 125 18.44 1.85 8.45
C ASP A 125 18.56 0.88 9.65
N SER A 126 19.52 1.14 10.53
CA SER A 126 19.74 0.34 11.74
C SER A 126 18.58 0.40 12.74
N ASP A 127 17.86 1.52 12.77
CA ASP A 127 16.77 1.78 13.73
C ASP A 127 15.41 1.27 13.23
N GLY A 128 15.27 1.13 11.91
CA GLY A 128 14.14 0.47 11.27
C GLY A 128 13.83 1.04 9.88
N PRO A 129 12.61 0.80 9.36
CA PRO A 129 12.19 1.42 8.11
C PRO A 129 11.80 2.88 8.33
N GLN A 130 12.33 3.77 7.50
CA GLN A 130 11.86 5.13 7.30
C GLN A 130 11.07 5.23 6.00
N VAL A 131 9.81 5.66 6.08
CA VAL A 131 8.96 5.85 4.90
C VAL A 131 8.82 7.33 4.57
N SER A 132 9.01 7.74 3.33
CA SER A 132 8.64 9.05 2.81
C SER A 132 7.59 8.90 1.72
N TRP A 133 6.80 9.95 1.52
CA TRP A 133 5.72 9.95 0.55
C TRP A 133 5.87 11.06 -0.46
N SER A 134 5.28 10.84 -1.62
CA SER A 134 5.22 11.81 -2.70
C SER A 134 3.90 11.69 -3.45
N LEU A 135 3.41 12.79 -3.99
CA LEU A 135 2.23 12.82 -4.87
C LEU A 135 2.65 12.68 -6.32
N LEU A 136 1.69 12.40 -7.19
CA LEU A 136 1.87 12.37 -8.65
C LEU A 136 3.01 11.42 -9.05
N ARG A 137 3.03 10.21 -8.46
CA ARG A 137 4.01 9.13 -8.74
C ARG A 137 5.47 9.46 -8.41
N GLY A 138 5.73 10.44 -7.55
CA GLY A 138 7.11 10.83 -7.18
C GLY A 138 7.46 12.28 -7.46
N CYS A 139 6.64 12.99 -8.24
CA CYS A 139 6.99 14.34 -8.70
C CYS A 139 6.94 15.39 -7.58
N VAL A 140 6.07 15.21 -6.58
CA VAL A 140 5.89 16.20 -5.51
C VAL A 140 6.14 15.53 -4.15
N PRO A 141 7.32 15.70 -3.53
CA PRO A 141 7.59 15.13 -2.22
C PRO A 141 6.69 15.76 -1.15
N LEU A 142 6.11 14.93 -0.29
CA LEU A 142 5.40 15.43 0.89
C LEU A 142 6.40 15.89 1.96
N PRO A 143 6.10 16.96 2.72
CA PRO A 143 7.00 17.51 3.73
C PRO A 143 7.01 16.69 5.03
N VAL A 144 6.72 15.39 4.93
CA VAL A 144 6.65 14.46 6.06
C VAL A 144 7.36 13.16 5.73
N LYS A 145 7.93 12.56 6.77
CA LYS A 145 8.49 11.22 6.74
C LYS A 145 8.05 10.46 7.99
N SER A 146 8.17 9.14 7.95
CA SER A 146 7.80 8.26 9.03
C SER A 146 8.96 7.35 9.41
N PRO A 147 9.86 7.82 10.30
CA PRO A 147 10.92 7.00 10.85
C PRO A 147 10.34 5.97 11.83
N SER A 148 11.08 4.88 11.99
CA SER A 148 10.82 3.87 13.01
C SER A 148 11.96 3.85 14.01
N ARG A 149 11.63 3.66 15.29
CA ARG A 149 12.58 3.41 16.36
C ARG A 149 12.32 2.04 16.95
N ARG A 150 13.32 1.17 16.98
CA ARG A 150 13.20 -0.16 17.57
C ARG A 150 12.92 -0.10 19.07
N LEU A 151 11.93 -0.86 19.52
CA LEU A 151 11.59 -1.07 20.93
C LEU A 151 11.89 -2.50 21.40
N GLY A 152 11.89 -3.45 20.46
CA GLY A 152 12.20 -4.86 20.69
C GLY A 152 12.33 -5.61 19.36
N GLU A 153 12.42 -6.94 19.42
CA GLU A 153 12.59 -7.78 18.22
C GLU A 153 11.41 -7.69 17.24
N HIS A 154 10.20 -7.56 17.79
CA HIS A 154 8.95 -7.52 17.02
C HIS A 154 8.15 -6.24 17.26
N SER A 155 8.77 -5.20 17.82
CA SER A 155 8.10 -3.95 18.15
C SER A 155 8.95 -2.74 17.78
N VAL A 156 8.29 -1.76 17.15
CA VAL A 156 8.88 -0.47 16.81
C VAL A 156 7.91 0.64 17.18
N GLN A 157 8.43 1.82 17.48
CA GLN A 157 7.66 3.05 17.51
C GLN A 157 7.78 3.73 16.14
N ARG A 158 6.67 3.88 15.44
CA ARG A 158 6.61 4.69 14.22
C ARG A 158 6.20 6.10 14.57
N SER A 159 6.87 7.08 13.99
CA SER A 159 6.45 8.49 14.11
C SER A 159 6.09 9.04 12.75
N ILE A 160 5.30 10.10 12.70
CA ILE A 160 5.19 11.01 11.55
C ILE A 160 5.92 12.27 11.96
N VAL A 161 6.95 12.65 11.22
CA VAL A 161 7.75 13.84 11.50
C VAL A 161 7.73 14.77 10.31
N ASN A 162 7.68 16.07 10.59
CA ASN A 162 7.91 17.07 9.57
C ASN A 162 9.38 16.99 9.11
N SER A 163 9.58 16.87 7.80
CA SER A 163 10.90 16.57 7.23
C SER A 163 11.91 17.71 7.41
N SER A 164 11.47 18.97 7.50
CA SER A 164 12.36 20.13 7.63
C SER A 164 12.65 20.51 9.09
N SER A 165 11.65 20.45 9.96
CA SER A 165 11.77 20.83 11.39
C SER A 165 12.10 19.67 12.32
N GLY A 166 11.92 18.42 11.89
CA GLY A 166 12.04 17.24 12.75
C GLY A 166 10.93 17.11 13.79
N LYS A 167 9.97 18.03 13.83
CA LYS A 167 8.85 18.02 14.78
C LYS A 167 8.01 16.75 14.58
N VAL A 168 7.81 16.02 15.67
CA VAL A 168 6.90 14.86 15.73
C VAL A 168 5.46 15.36 15.68
N LEU A 169 4.71 14.88 14.69
CA LEU A 169 3.29 15.20 14.49
C LEU A 169 2.39 14.11 15.08
N ALA A 170 2.85 12.85 15.04
CA ALA A 170 2.16 11.71 15.62
C ALA A 170 3.14 10.57 15.90
N SER A 171 2.80 9.68 16.82
CA SER A 171 3.56 8.47 17.13
C SER A 171 2.61 7.30 17.42
N TYR A 172 2.97 6.13 16.94
CA TYR A 172 2.18 4.90 17.03
C TYR A 172 3.10 3.71 17.33
N PRO A 173 2.72 2.79 18.22
CA PRO A 173 3.37 1.50 18.27
C PRO A 173 3.06 0.69 17.00
N ALA A 174 4.02 -0.08 16.55
CA ALA A 174 3.83 -1.05 15.48
C ALA A 174 4.49 -2.38 15.85
N PHE A 175 3.79 -3.46 15.54
CA PHE A 175 4.14 -4.81 15.93
C PHE A 175 4.28 -5.69 14.70
N ARG A 176 5.36 -6.46 14.63
CA ARG A 176 5.58 -7.45 13.60
C ARG A 176 4.66 -8.62 13.88
N ILE A 177 3.63 -8.81 13.06
CA ILE A 177 2.63 -9.88 13.17
C ILE A 177 3.03 -11.13 12.37
N VAL A 178 3.91 -10.94 11.39
CA VAL A 178 4.56 -12.02 10.63
C VAL A 178 6.03 -11.72 10.55
N ASP A 179 6.87 -12.68 10.89
CA ASP A 179 8.31 -12.50 10.96
C ASP A 179 9.02 -12.58 9.60
N ALA A 180 10.35 -12.47 9.63
CA ALA A 180 11.19 -12.48 8.45
C ALA A 180 11.23 -13.85 7.72
N THR A 181 10.74 -14.90 8.36
CA THR A 181 10.62 -16.26 7.80
C THR A 181 9.21 -16.55 7.30
N GLY A 182 8.26 -15.65 7.54
CA GLY A 182 6.86 -15.81 7.16
C GLY A 182 6.00 -16.49 8.23
N GLN A 183 6.52 -16.68 9.45
CA GLN A 183 5.74 -17.25 10.55
C GLN A 183 4.98 -16.17 11.31
N ARG A 184 3.80 -16.52 11.82
CA ARG A 184 3.01 -15.61 12.66
C ARG A 184 3.69 -15.45 14.01
N THR A 185 3.73 -14.22 14.51
CA THR A 185 4.25 -13.92 15.85
C THR A 185 3.12 -13.90 16.88
N ILE A 186 3.48 -13.73 18.16
CA ILE A 186 2.52 -13.51 19.25
C ILE A 186 1.57 -12.32 18.99
N HIS A 187 2.05 -11.28 18.29
CA HIS A 187 1.29 -10.07 18.02
C HIS A 187 0.19 -10.27 16.97
N PHE A 188 0.20 -11.37 16.23
CA PHE A 188 -0.86 -11.68 15.26
C PHE A 188 -2.21 -11.87 15.94
N GLN A 189 -2.25 -12.60 17.06
CA GLN A 189 -3.48 -12.79 17.82
C GLN A 189 -3.90 -11.49 18.53
N GLU A 190 -2.95 -10.76 19.11
CA GLU A 190 -3.21 -9.44 19.73
C GLU A 190 -3.85 -8.46 18.74
N MET A 191 -3.37 -8.45 17.49
CA MET A 191 -3.98 -7.68 16.42
C MET A 191 -5.44 -8.13 16.22
N ILE A 192 -5.69 -9.42 15.98
CA ILE A 192 -7.05 -9.96 15.75
C ILE A 192 -7.99 -9.58 16.89
N ASP A 193 -7.57 -9.75 18.14
CA ASP A 193 -8.38 -9.47 19.31
C ASP A 193 -8.78 -7.99 19.39
N LYS A 194 -7.91 -7.10 18.90
CA LYS A 194 -8.14 -5.65 18.94
C LYS A 194 -8.91 -5.12 17.74
N VAL A 195 -8.64 -5.62 16.54
CA VAL A 195 -9.14 -5.04 15.28
C VAL A 195 -10.24 -5.87 14.62
N GLY A 196 -10.45 -7.10 15.08
CA GLY A 196 -11.33 -8.09 14.47
C GLY A 196 -10.59 -9.06 13.54
N ASP A 197 -11.27 -10.12 13.13
CA ASP A 197 -10.72 -11.20 12.31
C ASP A 197 -10.89 -10.98 10.80
N VAL A 198 -11.41 -9.83 10.37
CA VAL A 198 -11.71 -9.51 8.97
C VAL A 198 -10.86 -8.36 8.46
N ALA A 199 -10.34 -8.53 7.25
CA ALA A 199 -9.63 -7.52 6.49
C ALA A 199 -10.30 -7.27 5.15
N LEU A 200 -10.16 -6.04 4.64
CA LEU A 200 -10.44 -5.74 3.24
C LEU A 200 -9.17 -5.94 2.41
N VAL A 201 -9.28 -6.76 1.37
CA VAL A 201 -8.20 -6.99 0.41
C VAL A 201 -8.70 -6.76 -1.00
N LYS A 202 -7.85 -6.20 -1.85
CA LYS A 202 -8.14 -6.05 -3.27
C LYS A 202 -7.83 -7.37 -3.97
N GLN A 203 -8.83 -8.23 -4.20
CA GLN A 203 -8.56 -9.53 -4.83
C GLN A 203 -7.85 -9.34 -6.17
N SER A 204 -6.62 -9.83 -6.26
CA SER A 204 -5.97 -10.01 -7.54
C SER A 204 -6.72 -11.10 -8.30
N ALA A 205 -7.19 -10.82 -9.52
CA ALA A 205 -7.59 -11.86 -10.45
C ALA A 205 -6.42 -12.81 -10.85
N ALA A 206 -5.25 -12.68 -10.21
CA ALA A 206 -4.03 -13.43 -10.50
C ALA A 206 -3.38 -14.10 -9.28
N VAL A 207 -4.16 -14.51 -8.26
CA VAL A 207 -3.66 -15.40 -7.18
C VAL A 207 -3.20 -16.78 -7.69
N HIS A 208 -3.25 -17.08 -9.00
CA HIS A 208 -2.80 -18.37 -9.55
C HIS A 208 -1.72 -18.36 -10.64
N GLN A 209 -1.20 -17.23 -11.14
CA GLN A 209 -0.23 -17.29 -12.27
C GLN A 209 1.03 -16.39 -12.20
N SER A 210 1.12 -15.32 -11.41
CA SER A 210 2.32 -14.44 -11.50
C SER A 210 3.50 -14.81 -10.60
N LEU A 211 3.29 -15.63 -9.56
CA LEU A 211 4.38 -16.26 -8.79
C LEU A 211 5.30 -17.14 -9.66
N VAL A 212 4.85 -17.49 -10.88
CA VAL A 212 5.59 -18.33 -11.85
C VAL A 212 6.21 -17.52 -13.01
N MET A 213 5.82 -16.26 -13.24
CA MET A 213 6.22 -15.51 -14.44
C MET A 213 7.34 -14.47 -14.23
N ASP A 214 7.41 -13.76 -13.10
CA ASP A 214 8.43 -12.70 -12.93
C ASP A 214 9.80 -13.19 -12.45
N LEU A 215 9.90 -14.42 -11.92
CA LEU A 215 11.19 -15.10 -11.78
C LEU A 215 11.81 -15.45 -13.14
N ARG A 216 11.03 -15.45 -14.24
CA ARG A 216 11.55 -15.65 -15.61
C ARG A 216 12.01 -14.35 -16.28
N GLN A 217 11.53 -13.17 -15.89
CA GLN A 217 11.95 -11.90 -16.49
C GLN A 217 13.24 -11.30 -15.91
N HIS A 218 13.76 -11.84 -14.81
CA HIS A 218 15.11 -11.50 -14.33
C HIS A 218 16.24 -12.37 -14.93
N GLN A 219 15.98 -13.21 -15.94
CA GLN A 219 17.00 -14.03 -16.60
C GLN A 219 17.11 -13.87 -18.13
N GLY A 220 16.35 -12.97 -18.77
CA GLY A 220 16.29 -12.89 -20.23
C GLY A 220 16.55 -11.50 -20.81
N CYS A 221 17.72 -11.34 -21.42
CA CYS A 221 18.08 -10.34 -22.45
C CYS A 221 18.56 -8.95 -22.00
N ASN A 222 19.85 -8.92 -21.68
CA ASN A 222 20.79 -7.91 -22.18
C ASN A 222 20.60 -7.68 -23.70
N ALA A 223 19.88 -6.63 -24.08
CA ALA A 223 19.80 -6.17 -25.47
C ALA A 223 20.78 -5.01 -25.74
N SER A 224 22.05 -5.18 -25.38
CA SER A 224 23.14 -4.25 -25.76
C SER A 224 24.37 -4.96 -26.35
N GLY A 225 24.25 -6.25 -26.74
CA GLY A 225 25.40 -7.08 -27.10
C GLY A 225 25.39 -7.74 -28.49
N VAL A 226 24.33 -7.64 -29.30
CA VAL A 226 24.19 -8.45 -30.55
C VAL A 226 24.04 -7.58 -31.82
N LEU A 227 24.62 -6.38 -31.83
CA LEU A 227 24.69 -5.51 -33.03
C LEU A 227 26.15 -5.22 -33.44
N ARG A 228 27.04 -6.19 -33.24
CA ARG A 228 28.46 -6.14 -33.67
C ARG A 228 28.99 -7.41 -34.35
N SER A 229 28.13 -8.33 -34.79
CA SER A 229 28.58 -9.51 -35.53
C SER A 229 27.87 -9.75 -36.88
N LEU A 230 27.17 -8.74 -37.41
CA LEU A 230 26.57 -8.79 -38.75
C LEU A 230 26.70 -7.48 -39.55
N LEU A 231 27.77 -6.72 -39.29
CA LEU A 231 28.38 -5.75 -40.21
C LEU A 231 29.89 -5.81 -40.04
#